data_AF-A0AAN6VT89-F1
#
_entry.id   AF-A0AAN6VT89-F1
#
_cell.length_a   1.000
_cell.length_b   1.000
_cell.length_c   1.000
_cell.angle_alpha   90.00
_cell.angle_beta   90.00
_cell.angle_gamma   90.00
#
_symmetry.space_group_name_H-M   'P 1'
#
loop_
_entity.id
_entity.type
_entity.pdbx_description
1 polymer ?
#
loop_
_entity_poly.entity_id
_entity_poly.type
_entity_poly.pdbx_seq_one_letter_code
_entity_poly.pdbx_strand_id
1 'polypeptide(L)'
;MAIYTRAYSPRSAGELTSGRGPTRPRLTYRQLLAEFRNHQNLRNRQPTALVSVSDRIVDTIARALFHRDYYAESPADIWVVFIQVPATMNQPSARFHRAQTLAAECRDLDLDPNLFLYETVFEWAIPDEYVLHRVSLQTLMDRRHGSLMDLVLRIQAPQAQQLKDIIAKKLLLAGPSHGAREIGDELAKFAGIFGEGAPLTWIASRLFGDCVRWNITDDDMIEFCCELAQEVSTILNDDWLAELEFWAEYENLKERRDALEDDMAWERIRFGETWADVEDPDEIACDEAWRVLLAEQEEDSADFEEEAAVKLGL
;
A
#
# COMPACT_ATOMS: atom_id res chain seq x y z
N MET A 1 -5.76 12.76 -11.74
CA MET A 1 -4.93 12.05 -10.74
C MET A 1 -5.18 10.58 -10.96
N ALA A 2 -4.13 9.75 -10.88
CA ALA A 2 -4.26 8.30 -11.01
C ALA A 2 -3.67 7.64 -9.75
N ILE A 3 -4.32 6.59 -9.27
CA ILE A 3 -3.82 5.78 -8.16
C ILE A 3 -3.51 4.39 -8.72
N TYR A 4 -2.34 3.89 -8.35
CA TYR A 4 -1.88 2.55 -8.64
C TYR A 4 -1.50 1.84 -7.35
N THR A 5 -1.31 0.54 -7.45
CA THR A 5 -0.95 -0.32 -6.34
C THR A 5 0.15 -1.29 -6.75
N ARG A 6 0.98 -1.69 -5.80
CA ARG A 6 2.03 -2.67 -6.00
C ARG A 6 2.16 -3.53 -4.76
N ALA A 7 2.37 -4.83 -4.95
CA ALA A 7 2.82 -5.73 -3.91
C ALA A 7 4.30 -6.04 -4.15
N TYR A 8 5.11 -5.97 -3.10
CA TYR A 8 6.53 -6.33 -3.17
C TYR A 8 7.01 -6.89 -1.83
N SER A 9 8.21 -7.44 -1.86
CA SER A 9 8.98 -7.85 -0.69
C SER A 9 10.47 -7.58 -0.93
N PRO A 10 11.32 -7.64 0.10
CA PRO A 10 12.78 -7.52 -0.06
C PRO A 10 13.40 -8.55 -1.01
N ARG A 11 12.71 -9.68 -1.25
CA ARG A 11 13.13 -10.72 -2.21
C ARG A 11 12.68 -10.44 -3.65
N SER A 12 11.75 -9.50 -3.83
CA SER A 12 11.26 -9.11 -5.15
C SER A 12 12.30 -8.29 -5.90
N ALA A 13 12.21 -8.27 -7.24
CA ALA A 13 13.10 -7.44 -8.04
C ALA A 13 12.82 -5.94 -7.80
N GLY A 14 13.58 -5.36 -6.86
CA GLY A 14 13.79 -3.93 -6.69
C GLY A 14 12.81 -3.15 -5.79
N GLU A 15 11.87 -3.77 -5.07
CA GLU A 15 10.88 -3.04 -4.25
C GLU A 15 10.16 -1.94 -5.06
N LEU A 16 10.43 -0.65 -4.77
CA LEU A 16 9.95 0.52 -5.52
C LEU A 16 10.92 1.00 -6.61
N THR A 17 12.13 0.46 -6.63
CA THR A 17 13.16 0.69 -7.63
C THR A 17 13.21 -0.47 -8.63
N SER A 18 13.87 -0.25 -9.76
CA SER A 18 14.13 -1.32 -10.72
C SER A 18 15.28 -2.17 -10.20
N GLY A 19 15.28 -3.47 -10.53
CA GLY A 19 16.42 -4.33 -10.17
C GLY A 19 17.73 -3.96 -10.89
N ARG A 20 17.75 -2.91 -11.73
CA ARG A 20 18.96 -2.30 -12.31
C ARG A 20 19.48 -1.08 -11.54
N GLY A 21 18.80 -0.68 -10.47
CA GLY A 21 19.12 0.46 -9.63
C GLY A 21 18.12 1.62 -9.76
N PRO A 22 18.28 2.65 -8.91
CA PRO A 22 17.25 3.67 -8.66
C PRO A 22 17.12 4.70 -9.78
N THR A 23 18.20 5.09 -10.45
CA THR A 23 18.16 6.19 -11.42
C THR A 23 19.20 6.04 -12.50
N ARG A 24 18.77 6.18 -13.76
CA ARG A 24 19.63 6.28 -14.95
C ARG A 24 19.00 7.26 -15.95
N PRO A 25 19.73 7.64 -17.01
CA PRO A 25 19.15 8.46 -18.08
C PRO A 25 17.85 7.85 -18.60
N ARG A 26 16.93 8.73 -19.02
CA ARG A 26 15.65 8.35 -19.64
C ARG A 26 15.88 7.31 -20.73
N LEU A 27 15.05 6.27 -20.74
CA LEU A 27 15.14 5.26 -21.79
C LEU A 27 14.73 5.90 -23.12
N THR A 28 15.56 5.68 -24.14
CA THR A 28 15.11 5.90 -25.52
C THR A 28 13.96 4.93 -25.80
N TYR A 29 13.06 5.30 -26.71
CA TYR A 29 11.90 4.47 -27.02
C TYR A 29 12.27 3.03 -27.45
N ARG A 30 13.38 2.86 -28.19
CA ARG A 30 13.90 1.54 -28.56
C ARG A 30 14.36 0.73 -27.35
N GLN A 31 15.02 1.38 -26.38
CA GLN A 31 15.42 0.72 -25.12
C GLN A 31 14.21 0.36 -24.28
N LEU A 32 13.21 1.25 -24.17
CA LEU A 32 11.96 0.99 -23.46
C LEU A 32 11.26 -0.28 -23.99
N LEU A 33 11.11 -0.42 -25.31
CA LEU A 33 10.53 -1.64 -25.89
C LEU A 33 11.40 -2.86 -25.62
N ALA A 34 12.72 -2.76 -25.66
CA ALA A 34 13.61 -3.88 -25.34
C ALA A 34 13.51 -4.31 -23.86
N GLU A 35 13.45 -3.35 -22.93
CA GLU A 35 13.22 -3.61 -21.52
C GLU A 35 11.84 -4.24 -21.29
N PHE A 36 10.80 -3.74 -21.97
CA PHE A 36 9.45 -4.29 -21.88
C PHE A 36 9.37 -5.74 -22.38
N ARG A 37 10.03 -6.06 -23.51
CA ARG A 37 10.13 -7.45 -24.01
C ARG A 37 10.71 -8.41 -22.97
N ASN A 38 11.72 -7.95 -22.22
CA ASN A 38 12.32 -8.72 -21.14
C ASN A 38 11.42 -8.76 -19.90
N HIS A 39 10.69 -7.69 -19.63
CA HIS A 39 9.82 -7.53 -18.47
C HIS A 39 8.64 -8.49 -18.50
N GLN A 40 7.96 -8.60 -19.64
CA GLN A 40 6.82 -9.51 -19.81
C GLN A 40 7.22 -11.00 -19.79
N ASN A 41 8.50 -11.32 -20.00
CA ASN A 41 8.95 -12.71 -20.07
C ASN A 41 9.10 -13.27 -18.65
N LEU A 42 8.12 -14.05 -18.20
CA LEU A 42 8.10 -14.70 -16.89
C LEU A 42 9.33 -15.59 -16.59
N ARG A 43 10.07 -16.03 -17.63
CA ARG A 43 11.30 -16.82 -17.48
C ARG A 43 12.57 -15.96 -17.46
N ASN A 44 12.46 -14.67 -17.72
CA ASN A 44 13.59 -13.77 -17.68
C ASN A 44 14.12 -13.67 -16.24
N ARG A 45 15.42 -13.90 -16.08
CA ARG A 45 16.13 -13.78 -14.80
C ARG A 45 16.99 -12.53 -14.73
N GLN A 46 17.08 -11.76 -15.82
CA GLN A 46 17.83 -10.51 -15.83
C GLN A 46 16.93 -9.36 -15.37
N PRO A 47 17.36 -8.57 -14.36
CA PRO A 47 16.62 -7.40 -13.94
C PRO A 47 16.37 -6.43 -15.10
N THR A 48 15.15 -5.89 -15.15
CA THR A 48 14.76 -4.85 -16.12
C THR A 48 14.83 -3.47 -15.48
N ALA A 49 14.82 -2.43 -16.31
CA ALA A 49 14.70 -1.04 -15.89
C ALA A 49 13.24 -0.63 -15.59
N LEU A 50 12.31 -1.57 -15.49
CA LEU A 50 10.88 -1.29 -15.35
C LEU A 50 10.33 -1.77 -14.01
N VAL A 51 9.49 -0.94 -13.39
CA VAL A 51 8.77 -1.24 -12.15
C VAL A 51 7.27 -1.29 -12.46
N SER A 52 6.66 -2.45 -12.26
CA SER A 52 5.25 -2.69 -12.60
C SER A 52 4.32 -2.30 -11.45
N VAL A 53 3.21 -1.64 -11.80
CA VAL A 53 2.13 -1.29 -10.89
C VAL A 53 0.78 -1.64 -11.52
N SER A 54 -0.23 -1.84 -10.69
CA SER A 54 -1.58 -2.21 -11.08
C SER A 54 -2.57 -1.12 -10.70
N ASP A 55 -3.52 -0.79 -11.58
CA ASP A 55 -4.68 0.03 -11.20
C ASP A 55 -5.85 -0.79 -10.61
N ARG A 56 -5.64 -2.10 -10.43
CA ARG A 56 -6.56 -3.06 -9.81
C ARG A 56 -6.02 -3.60 -8.51
N ILE A 57 -6.73 -3.31 -7.42
CA ILE A 57 -6.36 -3.76 -6.07
C ILE A 57 -6.39 -5.30 -5.95
N VAL A 58 -7.31 -5.96 -6.66
CA VAL A 58 -7.43 -7.43 -6.66
C VAL A 58 -6.16 -8.09 -7.21
N ASP A 59 -5.57 -7.52 -8.26
CA ASP A 59 -4.33 -8.04 -8.85
C ASP A 59 -3.16 -7.85 -7.87
N THR A 60 -3.15 -6.77 -7.10
CA THR A 60 -2.14 -6.50 -6.07
C THR A 60 -2.24 -7.47 -4.89
N ILE A 61 -3.45 -7.73 -4.39
CA ILE A 61 -3.67 -8.70 -3.31
C ILE A 61 -3.33 -10.11 -3.78
N ALA A 62 -3.73 -10.49 -5.00
CA ALA A 62 -3.36 -11.78 -5.58
C ALA A 62 -1.84 -11.98 -5.62
N ARG A 63 -1.09 -10.94 -6.01
CA ARG A 63 0.39 -10.96 -6.00
C ARG A 63 0.94 -11.08 -4.58
N ALA A 64 0.43 -10.31 -3.61
CA ALA A 64 0.86 -10.41 -2.21
C ALA A 64 0.65 -11.82 -1.63
N LEU A 65 -0.51 -12.42 -1.90
CA LEU A 65 -0.80 -13.81 -1.52
C LEU A 65 0.10 -14.82 -2.23
N PHE A 66 0.42 -14.57 -3.50
CA PHE A 66 1.38 -15.38 -4.23
C PHE A 66 2.78 -15.36 -3.58
N HIS A 67 3.25 -14.19 -3.13
CA HIS A 67 4.50 -14.09 -2.36
C HIS A 67 4.47 -14.93 -1.09
N ARG A 68 3.40 -14.80 -0.31
CA ARG A 68 3.21 -15.57 0.93
C ARG A 68 3.21 -17.08 0.67
N ASP A 69 2.40 -17.53 -0.29
CA ASP A 69 2.07 -18.96 -0.40
C ASP A 69 3.05 -19.71 -1.31
N TYR A 70 3.50 -19.10 -2.41
CA TYR A 70 4.38 -19.76 -3.38
C TYR A 70 5.86 -19.60 -3.02
N TYR A 71 6.27 -18.41 -2.59
CA TYR A 71 7.66 -18.14 -2.19
C TYR A 71 7.91 -18.35 -0.69
N ALA A 72 6.87 -18.70 0.08
CA ALA A 72 6.95 -18.88 1.54
C ALA A 72 7.58 -17.65 2.23
N GLU A 73 7.26 -16.46 1.73
CA GLU A 73 7.73 -15.20 2.30
C GLU A 73 6.91 -14.83 3.54
N SER A 74 7.56 -14.19 4.51
CA SER A 74 6.89 -13.72 5.72
C SER A 74 5.84 -12.67 5.35
N PRO A 75 4.59 -12.75 5.85
CA PRO A 75 3.60 -11.70 5.65
C PRO A 75 4.06 -10.31 6.13
N ALA A 76 4.94 -10.25 7.13
CA ALA A 76 5.50 -8.99 7.63
C ALA A 76 6.47 -8.33 6.64
N ASP A 77 7.08 -9.13 5.76
CA ASP A 77 8.03 -8.64 4.74
C ASP A 77 7.35 -8.33 3.40
N ILE A 78 6.04 -8.60 3.27
CA ILE A 78 5.28 -8.36 2.05
C ILE A 78 4.50 -7.07 2.23
N TRP A 79 4.76 -6.09 1.38
CA TRP A 79 4.17 -4.76 1.43
C TRP A 79 3.17 -4.57 0.30
N VAL A 80 2.02 -3.97 0.62
CA VAL A 80 1.08 -3.39 -0.33
C VAL A 80 1.26 -1.87 -0.28
N VAL A 81 1.58 -1.28 -1.43
CA VAL A 81 1.85 0.15 -1.58
C VAL A 81 0.79 0.78 -2.47
N PHE A 82 0.31 1.96 -2.08
CA PHE A 82 -0.53 2.85 -2.88
C PHE A 82 0.30 3.99 -3.45
N ILE A 83 0.13 4.25 -4.74
CA ILE A 83 0.97 5.19 -5.50
C ILE A 83 0.07 6.19 -6.20
N GLN A 84 0.18 7.46 -5.84
CA GLN A 84 -0.61 8.54 -6.40
C GLN A 84 0.23 9.35 -7.40
N VAL A 85 -0.19 9.31 -8.66
CA VAL A 85 0.43 10.10 -9.72
C VAL A 85 -0.38 11.39 -9.97
N PRO A 86 0.24 12.58 -9.80
CA PRO A 86 -0.44 13.86 -9.98
C PRO A 86 -0.89 14.07 -11.43
N ALA A 87 -1.99 14.83 -11.62
CA ALA A 87 -2.65 14.99 -12.92
C ALA A 87 -1.89 15.91 -13.90
N THR A 88 -1.12 16.88 -13.40
CA THR A 88 -0.51 18.03 -14.11
C THR A 88 0.29 18.83 -13.06
N MET A 89 1.42 19.53 -13.24
CA MET A 89 2.07 20.17 -14.39
C MET A 89 3.63 20.20 -14.27
N ASN A 90 4.28 20.43 -15.42
CA ASN A 90 5.67 20.88 -15.69
C ASN A 90 6.80 19.87 -15.87
N GLN A 91 6.76 18.69 -15.25
CA GLN A 91 7.53 17.49 -15.65
C GLN A 91 7.27 16.41 -14.60
N PRO A 92 6.73 15.23 -14.97
CA PRO A 92 6.58 14.17 -13.98
C PRO A 92 7.98 13.73 -13.50
N SER A 93 8.15 13.62 -12.18
CA SER A 93 9.39 13.17 -11.52
C SER A 93 9.86 11.82 -12.06
N ALA A 94 8.92 10.97 -12.47
CA ALA A 94 9.19 9.73 -13.16
C ALA A 94 8.40 9.60 -14.47
N ARG A 95 8.99 8.88 -15.44
CA ARG A 95 8.28 8.47 -16.66
C ARG A 95 7.60 7.13 -16.42
N PHE A 96 6.37 7.03 -16.87
CA PHE A 96 5.60 5.80 -16.80
C PHE A 96 4.78 5.62 -18.08
N HIS A 97 4.44 4.37 -18.37
CA HIS A 97 3.83 3.96 -19.63
C HIS A 97 2.75 2.92 -19.38
N ARG A 98 1.70 2.93 -20.19
CA ARG A 98 0.71 1.84 -20.19
C ARG A 98 1.35 0.59 -20.81
N ALA A 99 1.40 -0.51 -20.08
CA ALA A 99 2.01 -1.75 -20.55
C ALA A 99 1.27 -2.32 -21.77
N GLN A 100 -0.07 -2.18 -21.82
CA GLN A 100 -0.87 -2.53 -23.00
C GLN A 100 -0.39 -1.83 -24.29
N THR A 101 -0.03 -0.54 -24.22
CA THR A 101 0.47 0.20 -25.39
C THR A 101 1.83 -0.35 -25.84
N LEU A 102 2.74 -0.60 -24.90
CA LEU A 102 4.05 -1.19 -25.21
C LEU A 102 3.93 -2.61 -25.79
N ALA A 103 3.00 -3.40 -25.27
CA ALA A 103 2.70 -4.74 -25.78
C ALA A 103 2.18 -4.70 -27.22
N ALA A 104 1.24 -3.80 -27.54
CA ALA A 104 0.72 -3.64 -28.91
C ALA A 104 1.80 -3.20 -29.92
N GLU A 105 2.83 -2.49 -29.45
CA GLU A 105 3.95 -2.03 -30.27
C GLU A 105 5.04 -3.10 -30.45
N CYS A 106 5.05 -4.12 -29.61
CA CYS A 106 5.92 -5.29 -29.71
C CYS A 106 5.37 -6.32 -30.72
N ARG A 107 5.27 -5.91 -31.99
CA ARG A 107 4.68 -6.69 -33.11
C ARG A 107 5.30 -8.06 -33.38
N ASP A 108 6.50 -8.29 -32.85
CA ASP A 108 7.26 -9.54 -32.97
C ASP A 108 6.83 -10.61 -31.95
N LEU A 109 5.94 -10.26 -31.02
CA LEU A 109 5.46 -11.15 -29.98
C LEU A 109 4.00 -11.49 -30.28
N ASP A 110 3.70 -12.77 -30.42
CA ASP A 110 2.33 -13.30 -30.54
C ASP A 110 1.65 -13.24 -29.17
N LEU A 111 1.39 -12.02 -28.72
CA LEU A 111 0.97 -11.70 -27.36
C LEU A 111 -0.25 -10.77 -27.44
N ASP A 112 -1.31 -11.14 -26.74
CA ASP A 112 -2.50 -10.30 -26.61
C ASP A 112 -2.19 -9.10 -25.69
N PRO A 113 -2.22 -7.85 -26.20
CA PRO A 113 -1.98 -6.66 -25.38
C PRO A 113 -2.95 -6.53 -24.20
N ASN A 114 -4.15 -7.13 -24.29
CA ASN A 114 -5.16 -7.07 -23.23
C ASN A 114 -4.73 -7.79 -21.94
N LEU A 115 -3.72 -8.65 -22.00
CA LEU A 115 -3.10 -9.23 -20.81
C LEU A 115 -2.45 -8.16 -19.90
N PHE A 116 -2.15 -6.98 -20.45
CA PHE A 116 -1.48 -5.86 -19.79
C PHE A 116 -2.41 -4.65 -19.57
N LEU A 117 -3.72 -4.84 -19.70
CA LEU A 117 -4.73 -3.77 -19.67
C LEU A 117 -4.63 -2.92 -18.39
N TYR A 118 -4.37 -3.56 -17.26
CA TYR A 118 -4.36 -2.96 -15.92
C TYR A 118 -2.95 -2.64 -15.41
N GLU A 119 -1.95 -2.87 -16.24
CA GLU A 119 -0.56 -2.70 -15.88
C GLU A 119 0.00 -1.37 -16.41
N THR A 120 0.66 -0.66 -15.51
CA THR A 120 1.47 0.51 -15.83
C THR A 120 2.90 0.25 -15.37
N VAL A 121 3.88 0.66 -16.17
CA VAL A 121 5.30 0.47 -15.86
C VAL A 121 6.01 1.81 -15.71
N PHE A 122 6.74 1.97 -14.61
CA PHE A 122 7.64 3.10 -14.36
C PHE A 122 9.04 2.79 -14.88
N GLU A 123 9.71 3.80 -15.44
CA GLU A 123 11.14 3.72 -15.72
C GLU A 123 11.94 3.91 -14.43
N TRP A 124 12.88 3.00 -14.16
CA TRP A 124 13.89 3.02 -13.09
C TRP A 124 13.39 2.96 -11.65
N ALA A 125 12.43 3.78 -11.25
CA ALA A 125 11.90 3.80 -9.90
C ALA A 125 10.54 4.50 -9.84
N ILE A 126 9.78 4.16 -8.81
CA ILE A 126 8.62 4.92 -8.35
C ILE A 126 9.17 5.96 -7.36
N PRO A 127 8.99 7.27 -7.61
CA PRO A 127 9.44 8.32 -6.69
C PRO A 127 8.75 8.18 -5.33
N ASP A 128 9.48 8.42 -4.24
CA ASP A 128 8.92 8.34 -2.89
C ASP A 128 7.80 9.37 -2.69
N GLU A 129 7.86 10.53 -3.34
CA GLU A 129 6.78 11.53 -3.29
C GLU A 129 5.47 11.06 -3.95
N TYR A 130 5.48 9.94 -4.69
CA TYR A 130 4.26 9.33 -5.22
C TYR A 130 3.70 8.26 -4.30
N VAL A 131 4.45 7.80 -3.29
CA VAL A 131 3.96 6.82 -2.33
C VAL A 131 2.98 7.50 -1.40
N LEU A 132 1.71 7.12 -1.52
CA LEU A 132 0.64 7.63 -0.68
C LEU A 132 0.58 6.89 0.65
N HIS A 133 0.71 5.57 0.61
CA HIS A 133 0.53 4.72 1.79
C HIS A 133 1.21 3.36 1.61
N ARG A 134 1.69 2.77 2.71
CA ARG A 134 2.25 1.41 2.77
C ARG A 134 1.60 0.63 3.89
N VAL A 135 1.25 -0.63 3.62
CA VAL A 135 0.75 -1.54 4.66
C VAL A 135 1.29 -2.95 4.43
N SER A 136 1.75 -3.60 5.49
CA SER A 136 2.24 -4.98 5.39
C SER A 136 1.09 -5.96 5.23
N LEU A 137 1.33 -7.11 4.60
CA LEU A 137 0.35 -8.19 4.50
C LEU A 137 0.00 -8.73 5.89
N GLN A 138 0.95 -8.73 6.83
CA GLN A 138 0.70 -9.09 8.23
C GLN A 138 -0.33 -8.16 8.87
N THR A 139 -0.18 -6.84 8.72
CA THR A 139 -1.14 -5.85 9.23
C THR A 139 -2.53 -6.05 8.63
N LEU A 140 -2.63 -6.30 7.32
CA LEU A 140 -3.90 -6.63 6.67
C LEU A 140 -4.51 -7.93 7.20
N MET A 141 -3.68 -8.91 7.54
CA MET A 141 -4.14 -10.13 8.18
C MET A 141 -4.68 -9.80 9.58
N ASP A 142 -3.95 -9.06 10.41
CA ASP A 142 -4.35 -8.79 11.79
C ASP A 142 -5.68 -8.01 11.87
N ARG A 143 -5.91 -7.08 10.93
CA ARG A 143 -7.15 -6.28 10.85
C ARG A 143 -8.30 -6.97 10.12
N ARG A 144 -8.13 -8.18 9.57
CA ARG A 144 -9.09 -8.78 8.63
C ARG A 144 -10.46 -9.15 9.23
N HIS A 145 -10.57 -9.22 10.55
CA HIS A 145 -11.68 -9.88 11.24
C HIS A 145 -13.04 -9.32 10.81
N GLY A 146 -13.95 -10.22 10.42
CA GLY A 146 -15.31 -9.84 10.01
C GLY A 146 -15.44 -9.19 8.62
N SER A 147 -14.34 -9.00 7.88
CA SER A 147 -14.35 -8.39 6.54
C SER A 147 -14.29 -9.41 5.39
N LEU A 148 -14.58 -8.96 4.17
CA LEU A 148 -14.30 -9.70 2.93
C LEU A 148 -12.85 -10.20 2.83
N MET A 149 -11.90 -9.51 3.46
CA MET A 149 -10.49 -9.88 3.41
C MET A 149 -10.23 -11.19 4.15
N ASP A 150 -10.99 -11.53 5.20
CA ASP A 150 -10.86 -12.83 5.88
C ASP A 150 -11.17 -14.00 4.92
N LEU A 151 -12.10 -13.82 3.99
CA LEU A 151 -12.37 -14.81 2.95
C LEU A 151 -11.22 -14.88 1.94
N VAL A 152 -10.71 -13.73 1.50
CA VAL A 152 -9.63 -13.62 0.52
C VAL A 152 -8.33 -14.25 1.02
N LEU A 153 -7.93 -13.97 2.25
CA LEU A 153 -6.67 -14.40 2.84
C LEU A 153 -6.59 -15.92 3.07
N ARG A 154 -7.74 -16.61 3.13
CA ARG A 154 -7.82 -18.08 3.28
C ARG A 154 -7.55 -18.83 1.98
N ILE A 155 -7.55 -18.14 0.84
CA ILE A 155 -7.31 -18.76 -0.45
C ILE A 155 -5.80 -18.84 -0.68
N GLN A 156 -5.32 -20.02 -1.07
CA GLN A 156 -3.91 -20.24 -1.36
C GLN A 156 -3.56 -19.80 -2.78
N ALA A 157 -2.57 -18.91 -2.91
CA ALA A 157 -2.00 -18.42 -4.16
C ALA A 157 -3.05 -18.15 -5.28
N PRO A 158 -4.12 -17.39 -4.99
CA PRO A 158 -5.21 -17.23 -5.94
C PRO A 158 -4.76 -16.44 -7.17
N GLN A 159 -5.31 -16.82 -8.31
CA GLN A 159 -5.28 -15.93 -9.48
C GLN A 159 -6.25 -14.77 -9.27
N ALA A 160 -5.95 -13.61 -9.86
CA ALA A 160 -6.80 -12.43 -9.73
C ALA A 160 -8.27 -12.70 -10.10
N GLN A 161 -8.52 -13.47 -11.17
CA GLN A 161 -9.90 -13.81 -11.58
C GLN A 161 -10.64 -14.62 -10.50
N GLN A 162 -9.96 -15.55 -9.82
CA GLN A 162 -10.56 -16.33 -8.74
C GLN A 162 -10.95 -15.43 -7.57
N LEU A 163 -10.10 -14.45 -7.21
CA LEU A 163 -10.45 -13.46 -6.20
C LEU A 163 -11.67 -12.64 -6.60
N LYS A 164 -11.73 -12.17 -7.85
CA LYS A 164 -12.88 -11.43 -8.36
C LYS A 164 -14.16 -12.21 -8.19
N ASP A 165 -14.18 -13.47 -8.62
CA ASP A 165 -15.39 -14.30 -8.60
C ASP A 165 -15.89 -14.54 -7.17
N ILE A 166 -14.97 -14.75 -6.23
CA ILE A 166 -15.29 -14.98 -4.81
C ILE A 166 -15.84 -13.71 -4.17
N ILE A 167 -15.17 -12.58 -4.39
CA ILE A 167 -15.60 -11.27 -3.87
C ILE A 167 -16.95 -10.88 -4.47
N ALA A 168 -17.10 -11.04 -5.79
CA ALA A 168 -18.34 -10.80 -6.51
C ALA A 168 -19.49 -11.64 -5.94
N LYS A 169 -19.28 -12.94 -5.75
CA LYS A 169 -20.29 -13.82 -5.18
C LYS A 169 -20.70 -13.39 -3.77
N LYS A 170 -19.75 -12.98 -2.93
CA LYS A 170 -20.04 -12.54 -1.56
C LYS A 170 -20.80 -11.21 -1.53
N LEU A 171 -20.38 -10.24 -2.32
CA LEU A 171 -21.07 -8.95 -2.48
C LEU A 171 -22.47 -9.12 -3.09
N LEU A 172 -22.62 -9.96 -4.11
CA LEU A 172 -23.90 -10.25 -4.75
C LEU A 172 -24.82 -11.09 -3.86
N LEU A 173 -24.31 -11.88 -2.92
CA LEU A 173 -25.12 -12.56 -1.91
C LEU A 173 -25.60 -11.61 -0.80
N ALA A 174 -24.84 -10.55 -0.53
CA ALA A 174 -25.30 -9.46 0.32
C ALA A 174 -26.41 -8.66 -0.37
N GLY A 175 -26.40 -8.53 -1.70
CA GLY A 175 -27.30 -7.65 -2.46
C GLY A 175 -28.76 -8.05 -2.77
N PRO A 176 -29.25 -9.31 -2.85
CA PRO A 176 -30.53 -9.59 -3.51
C PRO A 176 -31.76 -9.21 -2.70
N SER A 177 -31.59 -8.77 -1.45
CA SER A 177 -32.68 -8.46 -0.52
C SER A 177 -32.44 -7.19 0.31
N HIS A 178 -31.33 -6.49 0.10
CA HIS A 178 -30.73 -5.61 1.12
C HIS A 178 -30.28 -4.24 0.57
N GLY A 179 -29.77 -4.15 -0.67
CA GLY A 179 -29.56 -2.85 -1.36
C GLY A 179 -28.11 -2.33 -1.34
N ALA A 180 -27.92 -1.05 -1.69
CA ALA A 180 -26.61 -0.42 -1.81
C ALA A 180 -25.84 -0.34 -0.47
N ARG A 181 -26.57 -0.30 0.65
CA ARG A 181 -26.02 -0.14 2.01
C ARG A 181 -25.14 -1.31 2.44
N GLU A 182 -25.60 -2.55 2.29
CA GLU A 182 -24.87 -3.74 2.75
C GLU A 182 -23.66 -4.04 1.87
N ILE A 183 -23.76 -3.75 0.56
CA ILE A 183 -22.60 -3.76 -0.32
C ILE A 183 -21.63 -2.64 0.11
N GLY A 184 -22.14 -1.46 0.45
CA GLY A 184 -21.36 -0.35 0.97
C GLY A 184 -20.60 -0.71 2.25
N ASP A 185 -21.26 -1.38 3.20
CA ASP A 185 -20.68 -1.86 4.46
C ASP A 185 -19.53 -2.84 4.24
N GLU A 186 -19.73 -3.87 3.42
CA GLU A 186 -18.68 -4.86 3.10
C GLU A 186 -17.49 -4.22 2.36
N LEU A 187 -17.75 -3.24 1.48
CA LEU A 187 -16.70 -2.49 0.78
C LEU A 187 -15.95 -1.54 1.70
N ALA A 188 -16.65 -0.85 2.60
CA ALA A 188 -16.07 0.05 3.59
C ALA A 188 -15.18 -0.73 4.56
N LYS A 189 -15.68 -1.84 5.11
CA LYS A 189 -14.88 -2.77 5.93
C LYS A 189 -13.65 -3.28 5.21
N PHE A 190 -13.80 -3.68 3.95
CA PHE A 190 -12.65 -4.11 3.15
C PHE A 190 -11.65 -2.99 2.88
N ALA A 191 -12.10 -1.76 2.66
CA ALA A 191 -11.20 -0.64 2.43
C ALA A 191 -10.49 -0.24 3.74
N GLY A 192 -11.22 -0.20 4.85
CA GLY A 192 -10.74 0.26 6.15
C GLY A 192 -9.50 -0.50 6.65
N ILE A 193 -9.42 -1.82 6.46
CA ILE A 193 -8.25 -2.60 6.90
C ILE A 193 -6.90 -2.09 6.36
N PHE A 194 -6.91 -1.35 5.25
CA PHE A 194 -5.69 -0.77 4.69
C PHE A 194 -5.16 0.41 5.51
N GLY A 195 -5.95 1.02 6.41
CA GLY A 195 -5.54 2.13 7.28
C GLY A 195 -5.99 3.51 6.77
N GLU A 196 -5.94 4.51 7.65
CA GLU A 196 -6.49 5.85 7.41
C GLU A 196 -5.82 6.61 6.25
N GLY A 197 -4.51 6.46 6.10
CA GLY A 197 -3.72 7.05 5.02
C GLY A 197 -3.95 6.38 3.66
N ALA A 198 -4.61 5.23 3.61
CA ALA A 198 -4.95 4.58 2.35
C ALA A 198 -6.09 5.31 1.62
N PRO A 199 -6.16 5.24 0.29
CA PRO A 199 -7.22 5.91 -0.47
C PRO A 199 -8.53 5.11 -0.42
N LEU A 200 -9.20 5.09 0.74
CA LEU A 200 -10.31 4.18 1.08
C LEU A 200 -11.46 4.21 0.06
N THR A 201 -11.93 5.40 -0.33
CA THR A 201 -12.98 5.55 -1.34
C THR A 201 -12.57 4.99 -2.70
N TRP A 202 -11.29 5.13 -3.07
CA TRP A 202 -10.75 4.55 -4.30
C TRP A 202 -10.70 3.02 -4.21
N ILE A 203 -10.26 2.45 -3.08
CA ILE A 203 -10.21 0.99 -2.86
C ILE A 203 -11.60 0.39 -3.03
N ALA A 204 -12.60 0.92 -2.30
CA ALA A 204 -13.98 0.46 -2.38
C ALA A 204 -14.55 0.55 -3.80
N SER A 205 -14.38 1.71 -4.44
CA SER A 205 -14.86 1.95 -5.82
C SER A 205 -14.21 1.01 -6.83
N ARG A 206 -12.91 0.75 -6.70
CA ARG A 206 -12.17 -0.16 -7.59
C ARG A 206 -12.56 -1.60 -7.37
N LEU A 207 -12.70 -2.04 -6.12
CA LEU A 207 -13.13 -3.40 -5.82
C LEU A 207 -14.52 -3.67 -6.39
N PHE A 208 -15.46 -2.74 -6.20
CA PHE A 208 -16.80 -2.84 -6.77
C PHE A 208 -16.78 -2.87 -8.30
N GLY A 209 -16.05 -1.95 -8.92
CA GLY A 209 -15.91 -1.85 -10.38
C GLY A 209 -15.32 -3.12 -11.00
N ASP A 210 -14.34 -3.73 -10.34
CA ASP A 210 -13.65 -4.91 -10.84
C ASP A 210 -14.45 -6.20 -10.64
N CYS A 211 -15.14 -6.34 -9.51
CA CYS A 211 -15.78 -7.60 -9.13
C CYS A 211 -17.27 -7.64 -9.47
N VAL A 212 -18.01 -6.54 -9.33
CA VAL A 212 -19.49 -6.57 -9.35
C VAL A 212 -20.07 -5.93 -10.60
N ARG A 213 -19.51 -4.80 -11.06
CA ARG A 213 -20.08 -3.94 -12.11
C ARG A 213 -20.51 -4.66 -13.39
N TRP A 214 -19.83 -5.74 -13.76
CA TRP A 214 -20.14 -6.51 -14.97
C TRP A 214 -21.44 -7.31 -14.91
N ASN A 215 -22.05 -7.43 -13.72
CA ASN A 215 -23.24 -8.24 -13.48
C ASN A 215 -24.54 -7.41 -13.31
N ILE A 216 -24.48 -6.08 -13.38
CA ILE A 216 -25.64 -5.19 -13.20
C ILE A 216 -26.02 -4.57 -14.55
N THR A 217 -27.32 -4.45 -14.84
CA THR A 217 -27.86 -3.84 -16.06
C THR A 217 -27.68 -2.32 -16.08
N ASP A 218 -27.41 -1.73 -17.25
CA ASP A 218 -26.97 -0.34 -17.41
C ASP A 218 -27.94 0.73 -16.86
N ASP A 219 -29.25 0.52 -16.92
CA ASP A 219 -30.25 1.56 -16.59
C ASP A 219 -30.36 1.86 -15.08
N ASP A 220 -30.10 0.89 -14.21
CA ASP A 220 -30.15 1.06 -12.73
C ASP A 220 -28.75 1.33 -12.12
N MET A 221 -27.69 1.28 -12.94
CA MET A 221 -26.31 1.32 -12.46
C MET A 221 -25.88 2.68 -11.92
N ILE A 222 -26.33 3.78 -12.52
CA ILE A 222 -25.85 5.12 -12.14
C ILE A 222 -26.38 5.49 -10.75
N GLU A 223 -27.68 5.31 -10.52
CA GLU A 223 -28.32 5.58 -9.24
C GLU A 223 -27.72 4.69 -8.15
N PHE A 224 -27.61 3.38 -8.41
CA PHE A 224 -26.99 2.44 -7.49
C PHE A 224 -25.53 2.79 -7.16
N CYS A 225 -24.72 3.19 -8.15
CA CYS A 225 -23.33 3.59 -7.90
C CYS A 225 -23.23 4.86 -7.04
N CYS A 226 -24.14 5.82 -7.21
CA CYS A 226 -24.20 7.03 -6.41
C CYS A 226 -24.59 6.71 -4.96
N GLU A 227 -25.64 5.91 -4.76
CA GLU A 227 -26.05 5.43 -3.43
C GLU A 227 -24.91 4.67 -2.76
N LEU A 228 -24.29 3.73 -3.47
CA LEU A 228 -23.18 2.95 -2.94
C LEU A 228 -22.00 3.82 -2.51
N ALA A 229 -21.63 4.82 -3.31
CA ALA A 229 -20.55 5.74 -2.96
C ALA A 229 -20.88 6.56 -1.71
N GLN A 230 -22.13 6.97 -1.55
CA GLN A 230 -22.60 7.67 -0.36
C GLN A 230 -22.58 6.77 0.89
N GLU A 231 -23.04 5.52 0.76
CA GLU A 231 -23.02 4.54 1.85
C GLU A 231 -21.59 4.22 2.29
N VAL A 232 -20.69 3.95 1.34
CA VAL A 232 -19.26 3.76 1.63
C VAL A 232 -18.69 4.96 2.37
N SER A 233 -18.95 6.19 1.90
CA SER A 233 -18.44 7.39 2.56
C SER A 233 -19.02 7.58 3.96
N THR A 234 -20.30 7.27 4.16
CA THR A 234 -20.97 7.42 5.46
C THR A 234 -20.36 6.45 6.46
N ILE A 235 -20.23 5.17 6.09
CA ILE A 235 -19.67 4.13 6.96
C ILE A 235 -18.20 4.40 7.28
N LEU A 236 -17.40 4.82 6.29
CA LEU A 236 -16.00 5.17 6.53
C LEU A 236 -15.84 6.40 7.43
N ASN A 237 -16.79 7.33 7.45
CA ASN A 237 -16.73 8.51 8.33
C ASN A 237 -17.30 8.22 9.72
N ASP A 238 -18.39 7.46 9.81
CA ASP A 238 -19.16 7.26 11.04
C ASP A 238 -18.71 6.01 11.82
N ASP A 239 -18.42 4.90 11.13
CA ASP A 239 -18.13 3.62 11.77
C ASP A 239 -16.63 3.38 11.98
N TRP A 240 -15.75 3.81 11.07
CA TRP A 240 -14.30 3.65 11.23
C TRP A 240 -13.78 4.38 12.48
N LEU A 241 -14.26 5.60 12.72
CA LEU A 241 -13.95 6.36 13.93
C LEU A 241 -14.68 5.84 15.18
N ALA A 242 -15.63 4.90 15.04
CA ALA A 242 -16.37 4.32 16.15
C ALA A 242 -15.96 2.87 16.46
N GLU A 243 -15.13 2.23 15.61
CA GLU A 243 -14.63 0.88 15.86
C GLU A 243 -13.74 0.85 17.11
N LEU A 244 -14.18 0.11 18.12
CA LEU A 244 -13.51 -0.08 19.41
C LEU A 244 -12.07 -0.58 19.26
N GLU A 245 -11.75 -1.31 18.19
CA GLU A 245 -10.42 -1.84 17.93
C GLU A 245 -9.44 -0.74 17.50
N PHE A 246 -9.83 0.19 16.62
CA PHE A 246 -9.01 1.34 16.26
C PHE A 246 -8.75 2.23 17.48
N TRP A 247 -9.78 2.50 18.29
CA TRP A 247 -9.61 3.26 19.54
C TRP A 247 -8.70 2.55 20.54
N ALA A 248 -8.80 1.23 20.67
CA ALA A 248 -7.93 0.48 21.55
C ALA A 248 -6.47 0.49 21.08
N GLU A 249 -6.22 0.37 19.77
CA GLU A 249 -4.88 0.44 19.19
C GLU A 249 -4.30 1.87 19.28
N TYR A 250 -5.12 2.89 19.04
CA TYR A 250 -4.75 4.29 19.22
C TYR A 250 -4.42 4.62 20.68
N GLU A 251 -5.26 4.23 21.64
CA GLU A 251 -4.98 4.46 23.07
C GLU A 251 -3.75 3.65 23.51
N ASN A 252 -3.53 2.43 23.00
CA ASN A 252 -2.30 1.68 23.29
C ASN A 252 -1.05 2.39 22.76
N LEU A 253 -1.08 2.93 21.54
CA LEU A 253 0.02 3.70 20.99
C LEU A 253 0.26 4.99 21.75
N LYS A 254 -0.81 5.68 22.13
CA LYS A 254 -0.74 6.87 22.97
C LYS A 254 -0.11 6.58 24.33
N GLU A 255 -0.51 5.51 25.02
CA GLU A 255 0.12 5.07 26.27
C GLU A 255 1.61 4.77 26.09
N ARG A 256 1.99 4.11 24.99
CA ARG A 256 3.41 3.82 24.68
C ARG A 256 4.21 5.09 24.37
N ARG A 257 3.63 6.03 23.61
CA ARG A 257 4.26 7.32 23.33
C ARG A 257 4.49 8.08 24.63
N ASP A 258 3.47 8.18 25.48
CA ASP A 258 3.56 8.89 26.75
C ASP A 258 4.62 8.24 27.67
N ALA A 259 4.76 6.91 27.64
CA ALA A 259 5.83 6.20 28.36
C ALA A 259 7.23 6.48 27.79
N LEU A 260 7.39 6.51 26.45
CA LEU A 260 8.64 6.86 25.79
C LEU A 260 9.05 8.30 26.10
N GLU A 261 8.12 9.25 26.04
CA GLU A 261 8.36 10.65 26.39
C GLU A 261 8.77 10.81 27.87
N ASP A 262 8.16 10.05 28.79
CA ASP A 262 8.53 10.06 30.21
C ASP A 262 9.94 9.47 30.41
N ASP A 263 10.26 8.35 29.76
CA ASP A 263 11.60 7.75 29.80
C ASP A 263 12.67 8.72 29.28
N MET A 264 12.43 9.38 28.14
CA MET A 264 13.30 10.41 27.58
C MET A 264 13.48 11.60 28.54
N ALA A 265 12.42 12.01 29.24
CA ALA A 265 12.48 13.07 30.25
C ALA A 265 13.33 12.64 31.46
N TRP A 266 13.17 11.41 31.93
CA TRP A 266 13.97 10.85 33.03
C TRP A 266 15.45 10.74 32.68
N GLU A 267 15.80 10.37 31.46
CA GLU A 267 17.18 10.34 31.00
C GLU A 267 17.82 11.73 31.00
N ARG A 268 17.09 12.76 30.57
CA ARG A 268 17.57 14.16 30.63
C ARG A 268 17.80 14.61 32.07
N ILE A 269 16.91 14.24 33.00
CA ILE A 269 17.08 14.52 34.44
C ILE A 269 18.34 13.81 34.95
N ARG A 270 18.48 12.51 34.68
CA ARG A 270 19.63 11.70 35.11
C ARG A 270 20.95 12.23 34.55
N PHE A 271 20.95 12.67 33.29
CA PHE A 271 22.08 13.34 32.68
C PHE A 271 22.43 14.60 33.47
N GLY A 272 21.46 15.47 33.73
CA GLY A 272 21.64 16.69 34.52
C GLY A 272 22.19 16.42 35.92
N GLU A 273 21.68 15.41 36.62
CA GLU A 273 22.15 14.99 37.94
C GLU A 273 23.60 14.48 37.89
N THR A 274 23.93 13.65 36.89
CA THR A 274 25.28 13.08 36.73
C THR A 274 26.34 14.17 36.54
N TRP A 275 26.01 15.21 35.77
CA TRP A 275 26.94 16.31 35.49
C TRP A 275 26.95 17.39 36.57
N ALA A 276 25.86 17.55 37.33
CA ALA A 276 25.81 18.47 38.47
C ALA A 276 26.77 18.09 39.61
N ASP A 277 27.09 16.79 39.74
CA ASP A 277 28.00 16.26 40.77
C ASP A 277 29.49 16.33 40.36
N VAL A 278 29.81 16.82 39.16
CA VAL A 278 31.20 16.98 38.69
C VAL A 278 31.72 18.36 39.13
N GLU A 279 32.79 18.39 39.94
CA GLU A 279 33.33 19.64 40.52
C GLU A 279 33.93 20.63 39.48
N ASP A 280 34.33 20.14 38.31
CA ASP A 280 34.86 20.94 37.18
C ASP A 280 34.62 20.19 35.86
N PRO A 281 33.37 20.17 35.35
CA PRO A 281 33.05 19.42 34.14
C PRO A 281 33.68 20.12 32.93
N ASP A 282 34.41 19.36 32.12
CA ASP A 282 34.84 19.83 30.81
C ASP A 282 33.59 20.16 29.99
N GLU A 283 33.35 21.45 29.79
CA GLU A 283 32.17 22.00 29.11
C GLU A 283 32.01 21.40 27.70
N ILE A 284 33.14 21.10 27.03
CA ILE A 284 33.14 20.47 25.70
C ILE A 284 32.64 19.02 25.79
N ALA A 285 33.06 18.28 26.81
CA ALA A 285 32.64 16.89 27.01
C ALA A 285 31.17 16.78 27.44
N CYS A 286 30.68 17.72 28.25
CA CYS A 286 29.27 17.81 28.62
C CYS A 286 28.39 18.09 27.39
N ASP A 287 28.78 19.07 26.56
CA ASP A 287 28.09 19.41 25.32
C ASP A 287 28.06 18.24 24.33
N GLU A 288 29.17 17.50 24.20
CA GLU A 288 29.25 16.33 23.32
C GLU A 288 28.34 15.21 23.81
N ALA A 289 28.36 14.89 25.11
CA ALA A 289 27.50 13.88 25.69
C ALA A 289 26.02 14.25 25.60
N TRP A 290 25.67 15.53 25.75
CA TRP A 290 24.30 16.01 25.59
C TRP A 290 23.82 15.86 24.13
N ARG A 291 24.68 16.16 23.15
CA ARG A 291 24.34 15.96 21.73
C ARG A 291 24.12 14.49 21.39
N VAL A 292 24.93 13.58 21.95
CA VAL A 292 24.75 12.14 21.75
C VAL A 292 23.40 11.68 22.29
N LEU A 293 23.06 12.06 23.52
CA LEU A 293 21.76 11.74 24.13
C LEU A 293 20.59 12.26 23.28
N LEU A 294 20.67 13.50 22.79
CA LEU A 294 19.61 14.06 21.94
C LEU A 294 19.48 13.34 20.59
N ALA A 295 20.59 12.88 20.01
CA ALA A 295 20.57 12.14 18.75
C ALA A 295 19.94 10.74 18.92
N GLU A 296 20.28 10.02 20.00
CA GLU A 296 19.65 8.73 20.33
C GLU A 296 18.14 8.91 20.55
N GLN A 297 17.74 9.95 21.28
CA GLN A 297 16.34 10.29 21.51
C GLN A 297 15.56 10.66 20.24
N GLU A 298 16.21 11.33 19.29
CA GLU A 298 15.62 11.65 17.98
C GLU A 298 15.42 10.38 17.13
N GLU A 299 16.37 9.44 17.18
CA GLU A 299 16.27 8.13 16.54
C GLU A 299 15.12 7.30 17.13
N ASP A 300 15.05 7.15 18.45
CA ASP A 300 13.97 6.40 19.12
C ASP A 300 12.58 6.99 18.84
N SER A 301 12.46 8.33 18.82
CA SER A 301 11.21 9.01 18.47
C SER A 301 10.81 8.77 17.02
N ALA A 302 11.77 8.82 16.09
CA ALA A 302 11.50 8.57 14.68
C ALA A 302 11.07 7.12 14.43
N ASP A 303 11.72 6.15 15.08
CA ASP A 303 11.36 4.73 15.02
C ASP A 303 9.96 4.48 15.57
N PHE A 304 9.60 5.12 16.69
CA PHE A 304 8.25 5.04 17.25
C PHE A 304 7.19 5.64 16.32
N GLU A 305 7.46 6.83 15.76
CA GLU A 305 6.54 7.47 14.81
C GLU A 305 6.33 6.62 13.55
N GLU A 306 7.40 5.99 13.03
CA GLU A 306 7.30 5.05 11.91
C GLU A 306 6.45 3.82 12.29
N GLU A 307 6.69 3.22 13.46
CA GLU A 307 5.90 2.08 13.94
C GLU A 307 4.42 2.46 14.11
N ALA A 308 4.14 3.62 14.72
CA ALA A 308 2.79 4.11 14.96
C ALA A 308 2.08 4.44 13.65
N ALA A 309 2.77 5.05 12.68
CA ALA A 309 2.24 5.30 11.35
C ALA A 309 1.89 3.99 10.64
N VAL A 310 2.77 2.98 10.69
CA VAL A 310 2.49 1.65 10.13
C VAL A 310 1.29 0.98 10.83
N LYS A 311 1.21 1.06 12.16
CA LYS A 311 0.15 0.42 12.97
C LYS A 311 -1.20 1.10 12.91
N LEU A 312 -1.27 2.41 12.75
CA LEU A 312 -2.54 3.12 12.51
C LEU A 312 -2.85 3.23 11.02
N GLY A 313 -1.85 2.94 10.19
CA GLY A 313 -1.89 3.17 8.77
C GLY A 313 -1.99 4.65 8.42
N LEU A 314 -1.32 5.52 9.18
CA LEU A 314 -1.19 6.97 8.92
C LEU A 314 -0.14 7.25 7.83
#